data_AF-A0A9P4IQY5-F1
#
_entry.id   AF-A0A9P4IQY5-F1
#
_cell.length_a   1.000
_cell.length_b   1.000
_cell.length_c   1.000
_cell.angle_alpha   90.00
_cell.angle_beta   90.00
_cell.angle_gamma   90.00
#
_symmetry.space_group_name_H-M   'P 1'
#
loop_
_entity.id
_entity.type
_entity.pdbx_description
1 polymer ?
#
loop_
_entity_poly.entity_id
_entity_poly.type
_entity_poly.pdbx_seq_one_letter_code
_entity_poly.pdbx_strand_id
1 'polypeptide(L)'
;MALLAAVVSPMSTGSVHIYTTDPSEQPLIDPAWLGSEFDQQLALETIRNAVTLVTSSPLDSFTIGPFGDFATALAAETDEALLSYMRSQGTTIWHAFSNTRMSPYGTDYGVVNPDFAVKGIKGLRILDAGVFPTLPTCHPMGVVWVFAERAADLIKRKYGNDP
;
A
#
# COMPACT_ATOMS: atom_id res chain seq x y z
N MET A 1 -23.08 -9.29 -6.93
CA MET A 1 -22.15 -8.15 -7.08
C MET A 1 -21.06 -8.28 -6.03
N ALA A 2 -19.83 -7.86 -6.33
CA ALA A 2 -18.75 -7.77 -5.35
C ALA A 2 -18.27 -6.32 -5.27
N LEU A 3 -18.11 -5.80 -4.05
CA LEU A 3 -17.57 -4.47 -3.79
C LEU A 3 -16.27 -4.65 -3.02
N LEU A 4 -15.17 -4.19 -3.61
CA LEU A 4 -13.85 -4.21 -3.00
C LEU A 4 -13.61 -2.86 -2.32
N ALA A 5 -13.45 -2.89 -1.00
CA ALA A 5 -13.08 -1.75 -0.19
C ALA A 5 -11.60 -1.86 0.20
N ALA A 6 -10.85 -0.77 0.06
CA ALA A 6 -9.44 -0.73 0.42
C ALA A 6 -9.07 0.60 1.08
N VAL A 7 -8.24 0.52 2.12
CA VAL A 7 -7.58 1.69 2.71
C VAL A 7 -6.38 2.05 1.83
N VAL A 8 -6.54 3.08 0.99
CA VAL A 8 -5.53 3.46 -0.03
C VAL A 8 -4.51 4.50 0.44
N SER A 9 -4.73 5.08 1.64
CA SER A 9 -3.81 6.02 2.29
C SER A 9 -3.57 5.61 3.75
N PRO A 10 -2.98 4.43 4.00
CA PRO A 10 -2.81 3.92 5.36
C PRO A 10 -1.77 4.72 6.14
N MET A 11 -1.98 4.83 7.45
CA MET A 11 -0.97 5.30 8.42
C MET A 11 -0.14 4.15 9.00
N SER A 12 -0.67 2.93 8.99
CA SER A 12 0.08 1.74 9.42
C SER A 12 1.27 1.52 8.51
N THR A 13 2.41 1.20 9.11
CA THR A 13 3.65 0.88 8.39
C THR A 13 4.15 -0.49 8.80
N GLY A 14 4.44 -1.31 7.80
CA GLY A 14 5.04 -2.63 7.99
C GLY A 14 6.54 -2.66 7.76
N SER A 15 7.08 -3.87 7.65
CA SER A 15 8.47 -4.17 7.40
C SER A 15 8.64 -5.36 6.45
N VAL A 16 9.79 -5.40 5.78
CA VAL A 16 10.28 -6.55 5.02
C VAL A 16 11.76 -6.71 5.26
N HIS A 17 12.18 -7.87 5.77
CA HIS A 17 13.56 -8.12 6.17
C HIS A 17 14.00 -9.52 5.78
N ILE A 18 15.23 -9.64 5.29
CA ILE A 18 15.90 -10.93 5.17
C ILE A 18 16.17 -11.51 6.56
N TYR A 19 16.14 -12.84 6.71
CA TYR A 19 16.59 -13.53 7.92
C TYR A 19 17.80 -14.45 7.69
N THR A 20 18.24 -14.53 6.44
CA THR A 20 19.30 -15.42 5.95
C THR A 20 20.09 -14.71 4.86
N THR A 21 21.29 -15.22 4.56
CA THR A 21 22.14 -14.75 3.47
C THR A 21 21.85 -15.44 2.13
N ASP A 22 21.01 -16.47 2.11
CA ASP A 22 20.55 -17.12 0.88
C ASP A 22 19.47 -16.25 0.21
N PRO A 23 19.69 -15.72 -1.01
CA PRO A 23 18.74 -14.85 -1.69
C PRO A 23 17.51 -15.60 -2.25
N SER A 24 17.49 -16.94 -2.23
CA SER A 24 16.35 -17.74 -2.70
C SER A 24 15.28 -17.94 -1.63
N GLU A 25 15.62 -17.72 -0.35
CA GLU A 25 14.71 -17.80 0.78
C GLU A 25 13.78 -16.58 0.84
N GLN A 26 12.51 -16.82 1.16
CA GLN A 26 11.52 -15.74 1.24
C GLN A 26 11.84 -14.82 2.43
N PRO A 27 11.71 -13.49 2.31
CA PRO A 27 11.94 -12.60 3.44
C PRO A 27 10.83 -12.72 4.48
N LEU A 28 11.12 -12.26 5.70
CA LEU A 28 10.09 -11.98 6.70
C LEU A 28 9.31 -10.74 6.25
N ILE A 29 7.99 -10.88 6.08
CA ILE A 29 7.10 -9.80 5.65
C ILE A 29 6.05 -9.60 6.74
N ASP A 30 6.00 -8.39 7.30
CA ASP A 30 4.96 -7.98 8.23
C ASP A 30 4.37 -6.64 7.78
N PRO A 31 3.22 -6.63 7.09
CA PRO A 31 2.58 -5.39 6.66
C PRO A 31 2.01 -4.53 7.80
N ALA A 32 1.85 -5.08 9.00
CA ALA A 32 1.23 -4.44 10.16
C ALA A 32 -0.16 -3.82 9.86
N TRP A 33 -1.00 -4.51 9.07
CA TRP A 33 -2.32 -4.01 8.68
C TRP A 33 -3.20 -3.70 9.89
N LEU A 34 -3.95 -2.59 9.80
CA LEU A 34 -4.85 -2.11 10.86
C LEU A 34 -4.13 -1.89 12.21
N GLY A 35 -2.81 -1.65 12.19
CA GLY A 35 -2.03 -1.34 13.40
C GLY A 35 -2.31 0.06 13.94
N SER A 36 -2.64 1.02 13.07
CA SER A 36 -3.05 2.38 13.45
C SER A 36 -4.54 2.46 13.80
N GLU A 37 -4.88 3.19 14.86
CA GLU A 37 -6.27 3.52 15.19
C GLU A 37 -6.97 4.28 14.04
N PHE A 38 -6.24 5.16 13.34
CA PHE A 38 -6.76 5.87 12.18
C PHE A 38 -7.21 4.91 11.07
N ASP A 39 -6.39 3.90 10.77
CA ASP A 39 -6.72 2.92 9.72
C ASP A 39 -7.90 2.05 10.13
N GLN A 40 -8.03 1.72 11.42
CA GLN A 40 -9.18 0.98 11.95
C GLN A 40 -10.48 1.78 11.77
N GLN A 41 -10.48 3.05 12.17
CA GLN A 41 -11.64 3.94 12.03
C GLN A 41 -12.01 4.17 10.56
N LEU A 42 -11.01 4.40 9.70
CA LEU A 42 -11.23 4.57 8.27
C LEU A 42 -11.81 3.30 7.63
N ALA A 43 -11.33 2.12 8.03
CA ALA A 43 -11.84 0.85 7.51
C ALA A 43 -13.29 0.57 7.96
N LEU A 44 -13.62 0.85 9.23
CA LEU A 44 -14.99 0.77 9.75
C LEU A 44 -15.94 1.67 8.96
N GLU A 45 -15.57 2.92 8.78
CA GLU A 45 -16.38 3.89 8.05
C GLU A 45 -16.53 3.50 6.57
N THR A 46 -15.48 2.92 5.97
CA THR A 46 -15.54 2.41 4.60
C THR A 46 -16.55 1.27 4.47
N ILE A 47 -16.59 0.34 5.43
CA ILE A 47 -17.58 -0.75 5.43
C ILE A 47 -18.99 -0.22 5.61
N ARG A 48 -19.23 0.71 6.54
CA ARG A 48 -20.57 1.28 6.76
C ARG A 48 -21.08 2.02 5.52
N ASN A 49 -20.20 2.76 4.84
CA ASN A 49 -20.52 3.42 3.58
C ASN A 49 -20.76 2.40 2.45
N ALA A 50 -19.98 1.33 2.39
CA ALA A 50 -20.20 0.24 1.45
C ALA A 50 -21.57 -0.42 1.64
N VAL A 51 -21.96 -0.71 2.88
CA VAL A 51 -23.30 -1.24 3.22
C VAL A 51 -24.38 -0.27 2.76
N THR A 52 -24.28 1.00 3.16
CA THR A 52 -25.23 2.06 2.77
C THR A 52 -25.38 2.16 1.25
N LEU A 53 -24.28 2.05 0.50
CA LEU A 53 -24.28 2.06 -0.95
C LEU A 53 -25.03 0.83 -1.50
N VAL A 54 -24.64 -0.38 -1.10
CA VAL A 54 -25.22 -1.62 -1.69
C VAL A 54 -26.68 -1.85 -1.30
N THR A 55 -27.17 -1.25 -0.20
CA THR A 55 -28.58 -1.27 0.20
C THR A 55 -29.36 -0.05 -0.27
N SER A 56 -28.80 0.74 -1.19
CA SER A 56 -29.51 1.88 -1.77
C SER A 56 -30.47 1.43 -2.87
N SER A 57 -31.59 2.15 -3.00
CA SER A 57 -32.68 1.81 -3.93
C SER A 57 -32.25 1.45 -5.37
N PRO A 58 -31.27 2.13 -6.00
CA PRO A 58 -30.80 1.75 -7.33
C PRO A 58 -30.17 0.35 -7.42
N LEU A 59 -29.70 -0.20 -6.30
CA LEU A 59 -29.02 -1.48 -6.21
C LEU A 59 -29.90 -2.61 -5.66
N ASP A 60 -31.11 -2.33 -5.16
CA ASP A 60 -32.01 -3.32 -4.55
C ASP A 60 -32.27 -4.55 -5.44
N SER A 61 -32.44 -4.35 -6.74
CA SER A 61 -32.67 -5.46 -7.68
C SER A 61 -31.43 -6.34 -7.94
N PHE A 62 -30.25 -5.89 -7.50
CA PHE A 62 -28.96 -6.56 -7.67
C PHE A 62 -28.39 -7.13 -6.36
N THR A 63 -29.08 -6.90 -5.23
CA THR A 63 -28.63 -7.32 -3.91
C THR A 63 -29.68 -8.19 -3.22
N ILE A 64 -29.25 -9.33 -2.70
CA ILE A 64 -30.11 -10.27 -1.95
C ILE A 64 -29.88 -10.10 -0.44
N GLY A 65 -28.72 -9.57 -0.05
CA GLY A 65 -28.30 -9.37 1.33
C GLY A 65 -26.80 -9.69 1.51
N PRO A 66 -26.24 -9.39 2.70
CA PRO A 66 -24.90 -9.83 3.05
C PRO A 66 -24.84 -11.36 3.16
N PHE A 67 -23.66 -11.96 2.97
CA PHE A 67 -23.46 -13.41 3.04
C PHE A 67 -22.22 -13.79 3.84
N GLY A 68 -22.18 -15.04 4.32
CA GLY A 68 -21.04 -15.62 5.03
C GLY A 68 -20.64 -14.85 6.29
N ASP A 69 -19.34 -14.87 6.61
CA ASP A 69 -18.78 -14.22 7.81
C ASP A 69 -19.07 -12.72 7.88
N PHE A 70 -19.25 -12.06 6.73
CA PHE A 70 -19.62 -10.65 6.68
C PHE A 70 -21.02 -10.40 7.23
N ALA A 71 -21.98 -11.27 6.90
CA ALA A 71 -23.34 -11.17 7.43
C ALA A 71 -23.35 -11.36 8.96
N THR A 72 -22.55 -12.31 9.46
CA THR A 72 -22.39 -12.53 10.91
C THR A 72 -21.77 -11.32 11.60
N ALA A 73 -20.72 -10.73 11.02
CA ALA A 73 -20.07 -9.54 11.57
C ALA A 73 -21.00 -8.32 11.58
N LEU A 74 -21.79 -8.11 10.52
CA LEU A 74 -22.78 -7.03 10.47
C LEU A 74 -23.90 -7.19 11.50
N ALA A 75 -24.42 -8.41 11.65
CA ALA A 75 -25.51 -8.71 12.59
C ALA A 75 -25.11 -8.53 14.06
N ALA A 76 -23.81 -8.52 14.37
CA ALA A 76 -23.32 -8.26 15.72
C ALA A 76 -23.42 -6.77 16.10
N GLU A 77 -23.53 -5.86 15.14
CA GLU A 77 -23.66 -4.40 15.36
C GLU A 77 -22.57 -3.79 16.26
N THR A 78 -21.35 -4.34 16.20
CA THR A 78 -20.19 -3.81 16.94
C THR A 78 -18.97 -3.60 16.04
N ASP A 79 -18.17 -2.60 16.40
CA ASP A 79 -16.94 -2.27 15.69
C ASP A 79 -15.90 -3.37 15.84
N GLU A 80 -15.86 -4.03 16.99
CA GLU A 80 -14.98 -5.16 17.26
C GLU A 80 -15.29 -6.34 16.32
N ALA A 81 -16.56 -6.63 16.05
CA ALA A 81 -16.94 -7.70 15.14
C ALA A 81 -16.52 -7.38 13.69
N LEU A 82 -16.74 -6.14 13.25
CA LEU A 82 -16.32 -5.69 11.91
C LEU A 82 -14.80 -5.67 11.76
N LEU A 83 -14.05 -5.21 12.78
CA LEU A 83 -12.58 -5.24 12.78
C LEU A 83 -12.02 -6.66 12.81
N SER A 84 -12.65 -7.57 13.56
CA SER A 84 -12.28 -8.99 13.55
C SER A 84 -12.50 -9.62 12.17
N TYR A 85 -13.64 -9.34 11.54
CA TYR A 85 -13.91 -9.74 10.16
C TYR A 85 -12.85 -9.19 9.19
N MET A 86 -12.53 -7.89 9.26
CA MET A 86 -11.50 -7.28 8.41
C MET A 86 -10.11 -7.89 8.62
N ARG A 87 -9.73 -8.21 9.86
CA ARG A 87 -8.43 -8.85 10.16
C ARG A 87 -8.34 -10.28 9.63
N SER A 88 -9.47 -11.01 9.61
CA SER A 88 -9.52 -12.40 9.16
C SER A 88 -9.69 -12.56 7.64
N GLN A 89 -10.43 -11.65 7.01
CA GLN A 89 -10.76 -11.73 5.57
C GLN A 89 -10.03 -10.70 4.72
N GLY A 90 -9.37 -9.72 5.34
CA GLY A 90 -8.61 -8.70 4.64
C GLY A 90 -7.46 -9.29 3.83
N THR A 91 -7.26 -8.76 2.63
CA THR A 91 -6.18 -9.15 1.74
C THR A 91 -5.50 -7.93 1.14
N THR A 92 -4.34 -8.14 0.53
CA THR A 92 -3.62 -7.11 -0.21
C THR A 92 -4.35 -6.75 -1.51
N ILE A 93 -4.26 -5.50 -1.92
CA ILE A 93 -4.54 -5.05 -3.29
C ILE A 93 -3.25 -4.98 -4.14
N TRP A 94 -2.16 -5.60 -3.67
CA TRP A 94 -0.86 -5.71 -4.34
C TRP A 94 -0.13 -4.37 -4.56
N HIS A 95 -0.35 -3.40 -3.66
CA HIS A 95 0.28 -2.08 -3.72
C HIS A 95 1.29 -1.89 -2.58
N ALA A 96 2.29 -2.76 -2.44
CA ALA A 96 3.38 -2.53 -1.48
C ALA A 96 4.28 -1.38 -1.97
N PHE A 97 4.65 -0.46 -1.08
CA PHE A 97 5.50 0.71 -1.38
C PHE A 97 6.36 1.10 -0.17
N SER A 98 7.24 2.09 -0.35
CA SER A 98 8.01 2.71 0.75
C SER A 98 9.08 1.86 1.45
N ASN A 99 9.37 0.63 1.01
CA ASN A 99 10.39 -0.22 1.64
C ASN A 99 11.85 0.27 1.43
N THR A 100 12.11 1.06 0.38
CA THR A 100 13.38 1.72 0.08
C THR A 100 13.18 3.23 -0.06
N ARG A 101 12.42 3.80 0.87
CA ARG A 101 11.88 5.16 0.84
C ARG A 101 12.88 6.23 0.41
N MET A 102 12.48 7.06 -0.55
CA MET A 102 13.18 8.29 -0.94
C MET A 102 13.03 9.37 0.15
N SER A 103 14.10 10.11 0.41
CA SER A 103 14.11 11.23 1.34
C SER A 103 15.03 12.35 0.86
N PRO A 104 14.91 13.59 1.41
CA PRO A 104 15.75 14.71 1.00
C PRO A 104 17.25 14.43 1.15
N TYR A 105 18.07 15.09 0.33
CA TYR A 105 19.53 15.02 0.44
C TYR A 105 20.00 15.41 1.85
N GLY A 106 21.01 14.71 2.36
CA GLY A 106 21.63 15.00 3.66
C GLY A 106 20.83 14.52 4.88
N THR A 107 19.66 13.91 4.69
CA THR A 107 18.92 13.29 5.80
C THR A 107 19.51 11.92 6.17
N ASP A 108 19.38 11.54 7.43
CA ASP A 108 19.81 10.26 8.01
C ASP A 108 18.77 9.14 7.88
N TYR A 109 17.52 9.47 7.55
CA TYR A 109 16.44 8.52 7.30
C TYR A 109 16.21 8.25 5.80
N GLY A 110 15.53 7.17 5.46
CA GLY A 110 15.29 6.75 4.08
C GLY A 110 16.51 6.12 3.40
N VAL A 111 16.30 5.50 2.24
CA VAL A 111 17.30 4.67 1.56
C VAL A 111 17.90 5.37 0.34
N VAL A 112 17.09 6.11 -0.42
CA VAL A 112 17.53 6.79 -1.64
C VAL A 112 17.39 8.30 -1.55
N ASN A 113 18.25 9.01 -2.26
CA ASN A 113 18.16 10.45 -2.48
C ASN A 113 17.09 10.80 -3.54
N PRO A 114 16.74 12.09 -3.73
CA PRO A 114 15.79 12.54 -4.75
C PRO A 114 16.19 12.24 -6.21
N ASP A 115 17.42 11.81 -6.47
CA ASP A 115 17.87 11.29 -7.75
C ASP A 115 17.85 9.75 -7.84
N PHE A 116 17.28 9.06 -6.85
CA PHE A 116 17.23 7.61 -6.72
C PHE A 116 18.56 6.93 -6.38
N ALA A 117 19.64 7.68 -6.14
CA ALA A 117 20.90 7.10 -5.68
C ALA A 117 20.78 6.57 -4.25
N VAL A 118 21.28 5.36 -4.01
CA VAL A 118 21.36 4.78 -2.65
C VAL A 118 22.33 5.61 -1.82
N LYS A 119 21.88 6.02 -0.63
CA LYS A 119 22.70 6.84 0.27
C LYS A 119 23.96 6.10 0.69
N GLY A 120 25.10 6.79 0.65
CA GLY A 120 26.40 6.22 1.01
C GLY A 120 27.02 5.27 -0.02
N ILE A 121 26.32 4.92 -1.10
CA ILE A 121 26.81 3.99 -2.14
C ILE A 121 26.97 4.71 -3.47
N LYS A 122 28.13 4.54 -4.11
CA LYS A 122 28.39 5.10 -5.45
C LYS A 122 27.96 4.09 -6.52
N GLY A 123 27.32 4.58 -7.58
CA GLY A 123 26.97 3.78 -8.76
C GLY A 123 25.73 2.88 -8.61
N LEU A 124 25.01 2.96 -7.49
CA LEU A 124 23.78 2.18 -7.26
C LEU A 124 22.55 3.09 -7.13
N ARG A 125 21.46 2.70 -7.80
CA ARG A 125 20.14 3.34 -7.69
C ARG A 125 19.08 2.25 -7.46
N ILE A 126 17.98 2.62 -6.81
CA ILE A 126 16.78 1.79 -6.69
C ILE A 126 15.62 2.54 -7.34
N LEU A 127 14.81 1.86 -8.14
CA LEU A 127 13.75 2.48 -8.92
C LEU A 127 12.58 1.51 -9.09
N ASP A 128 11.66 1.55 -8.14
CA ASP A 128 10.39 0.83 -8.12
C ASP A 128 9.43 1.54 -7.16
N ALA A 129 8.28 0.94 -6.82
CA ALA A 129 7.34 1.52 -5.88
C ALA A 129 7.90 1.67 -4.44
N GLY A 130 8.96 0.94 -4.11
CA GLY A 130 9.65 1.00 -2.82
C GLY A 130 10.23 2.37 -2.51
N VAL A 131 10.58 3.16 -3.52
CA VAL A 131 11.15 4.51 -3.31
C VAL A 131 10.12 5.56 -2.96
N PHE A 132 8.82 5.30 -3.16
CA PHE A 132 7.79 6.31 -2.93
C PHE A 132 7.65 6.64 -1.44
N PRO A 133 7.80 7.92 -1.03
CA PRO A 133 7.57 8.33 0.37
C PRO A 133 6.15 8.05 0.84
N THR A 134 5.19 8.29 -0.05
CA THR A 134 3.78 7.97 0.07
C THR A 134 3.29 7.52 -1.30
N LEU A 135 2.32 6.61 -1.33
CA LEU A 135 1.69 6.21 -2.59
C LEU A 135 0.47 7.11 -2.85
N PRO A 136 0.32 7.70 -4.05
CA PRO A 136 -0.90 8.39 -4.42
C PRO A 136 -2.11 7.43 -4.42
N THR A 137 -3.32 7.94 -4.19
CA THR A 137 -4.57 7.17 -4.15
C THR A 137 -5.00 6.67 -5.53
N CYS A 138 -4.24 5.74 -6.09
CA CYS A 138 -4.45 5.15 -7.42
C CYS A 138 -3.72 3.81 -7.55
N HIS A 139 -3.94 3.09 -8.66
CA HIS A 139 -3.10 1.95 -9.01
C HIS A 139 -1.68 2.42 -9.33
N PRO A 140 -0.63 1.81 -8.75
CA PRO A 140 0.72 2.36 -8.74
C PRO A 140 1.41 2.30 -10.10
N MET A 141 0.93 1.48 -11.05
CA MET A 141 1.57 1.25 -12.34
C MET A 141 1.92 2.55 -13.07
N GLY A 142 0.97 3.49 -13.18
CA GLY A 142 1.22 4.77 -13.83
C GLY A 142 2.24 5.65 -13.09
N VAL A 143 2.21 5.61 -11.75
CA VAL A 143 3.17 6.35 -10.91
C VAL A 143 4.58 5.80 -11.08
N VAL A 144 4.71 4.47 -11.11
CA VAL A 144 5.98 3.77 -11.38
C VAL A 144 6.55 4.17 -12.73
N TRP A 145 5.74 4.20 -13.79
CA TRP A 145 6.21 4.65 -15.11
C TRP A 145 6.71 6.10 -15.12
N VAL A 146 5.96 7.03 -14.53
CA VAL A 146 6.37 8.45 -14.48
C VAL A 146 7.70 8.63 -13.74
N PHE A 147 7.88 7.93 -12.62
CA PHE A 147 9.14 7.96 -11.89
C PHE A 147 10.27 7.26 -12.63
N ALA A 148 9.96 6.18 -13.37
CA ALA A 148 10.94 5.50 -14.19
C ALA A 148 11.47 6.37 -15.33
N GLU A 149 10.59 7.06 -16.05
CA GLU A 149 10.97 8.03 -17.09
C GLU A 149 11.83 9.15 -16.52
N ARG A 150 11.43 9.71 -15.36
CA ARG A 150 12.23 10.72 -14.66
C ARG A 150 13.63 10.21 -14.30
N ALA A 151 13.72 8.98 -13.80
CA ALA A 151 15.00 8.37 -13.42
C ALA A 151 15.89 8.15 -14.65
N ALA A 152 15.32 7.68 -15.76
CA ALA A 152 16.03 7.54 -17.03
C ALA A 152 16.61 8.89 -17.49
N ASP A 153 15.83 9.97 -17.43
CA ASP A 153 16.30 11.32 -17.77
C ASP A 153 17.40 11.83 -16.83
N LEU A 154 17.35 11.50 -15.54
CA LEU A 154 18.42 11.87 -14.60
C LEU A 154 19.71 11.08 -14.88
N ILE A 155 19.59 9.79 -15.22
CA ILE A 155 20.72 8.94 -15.60
C ILE A 155 21.35 9.47 -16.90
N LYS A 156 20.54 9.72 -17.95
CA LYS A 156 21.00 10.30 -19.21
C LYS A 156 21.66 11.66 -19.02
N ARG A 157 21.11 12.56 -18.20
CA ARG A 157 21.76 13.86 -17.93
C ARG A 157 23.10 13.73 -17.22
N LYS A 158 23.25 12.72 -16.36
CA LYS A 158 24.49 12.49 -15.61
C LYS A 158 25.58 11.83 -16.45
N TYR A 159 25.22 10.93 -17.36
CA TYR A 159 26.18 10.07 -18.09
C TYR A 159 26.14 10.20 -19.62
N GLY A 160 25.08 10.78 -20.18
CA GLY A 160 24.87 10.90 -21.63
C GLY A 160 25.58 12.07 -22.30
N ASN A 161 26.42 12.79 -21.56
CA ASN A 161 27.31 13.83 -22.07
C ASN A 161 28.81 13.41 -22.02
N ASP A 162 29.10 12.13 -21.85
CA ASP A 162 30.46 11.59 -22.00
C ASP A 162 30.67 11.24 -23.49
N PRO A 163 31.60 11.90 -24.23
CA PRO A 163 32.04 11.43 -25.53
C PRO A 163 32.76 10.08 -25.46
#